data_AF-W8EC78-F1
#
_entry.id   AF-W8EC78-F1
#
_cell.length_a   1.000
_cell.length_b   1.000
_cell.length_c   1.000
_cell.angle_alpha   90.00
_cell.angle_beta   90.00
_cell.angle_gamma   90.00
#
_symmetry.space_group_name_H-M   'P 1'
#
loop_
_entity.id
_entity.type
_entity.pdbx_description
1 polymer ?
#
loop_
_entity_poly.entity_id
_entity_poly.type
_entity_poly.pdbx_seq_one_letter_code
_entity_poly.pdbx_strand_id
1 'polypeptide(L)'
;KHTLPDLSYDYGALEPTIKAEIMQLHHSKHHQTYVNNLNVAEEKVAEAKVKGDISTLITFAPALKFNGGGQINHSILWHNLSPDGGEPEGELLAAMKRDFGSL
;
A
#
# COMPACT_ATOMS: atom_id res chain seq x y z
N LYS A 1 -3.97 8.88 -12.49
CA LYS A 1 -4.61 7.62 -12.05
C LYS A 1 -3.53 6.74 -11.45
N HIS A 2 -3.87 6.05 -10.37
CA HIS A 2 -3.00 5.10 -9.70
C HIS A 2 -2.89 3.80 -10.49
N THR A 3 -1.75 3.13 -10.37
CA THR A 3 -1.46 1.83 -10.96
C THR A 3 -1.00 0.86 -9.89
N LEU A 4 -1.21 -0.43 -10.13
CA LEU A 4 -0.62 -1.49 -9.30
C LEU A 4 0.90 -1.51 -9.58
N PRO A 5 1.77 -1.25 -8.59
CA PRO A 5 3.21 -1.37 -8.80
C PRO A 5 3.60 -2.82 -9.05
N ASP A 6 4.55 -3.07 -9.94
CA ASP A 6 5.14 -4.41 -10.07
C ASP A 6 5.97 -4.76 -8.83
N LEU A 7 6.01 -6.05 -8.47
CA LEU A 7 6.91 -6.52 -7.43
C LEU A 7 8.35 -6.57 -7.97
N SER A 8 9.31 -6.18 -7.14
CA SER A 8 10.75 -6.27 -7.47
C SER A 8 11.32 -7.70 -7.41
N TYR A 9 10.48 -8.67 -7.09
CA TYR A 9 10.81 -10.08 -6.88
C TYR A 9 9.62 -10.98 -7.24
N ASP A 10 9.89 -12.25 -7.55
CA ASP A 10 8.86 -13.23 -7.87
C ASP A 10 7.95 -13.52 -6.66
N TYR A 11 6.70 -13.95 -6.91
CA TYR A 11 5.75 -14.25 -5.83
C TYR A 11 6.26 -15.30 -4.82
N GLY A 12 7.10 -16.25 -5.27
CA GLY A 12 7.70 -17.27 -4.41
C GLY A 12 9.02 -16.86 -3.75
N ALA A 13 9.54 -15.65 -3.98
CA ALA A 13 10.86 -15.24 -3.50
C ALA A 13 10.97 -15.19 -1.96
N LEU A 14 9.83 -15.11 -1.25
CA LEU A 14 9.79 -15.01 0.21
C LEU A 14 9.47 -16.35 0.90
N GLU A 15 9.40 -17.44 0.15
CA GLU A 15 9.22 -18.77 0.74
C GLU A 15 10.48 -19.21 1.53
N PRO A 16 10.32 -19.96 2.63
CA PRO A 16 9.07 -20.52 3.17
C PRO A 16 8.30 -19.56 4.10
N THR A 17 8.81 -18.36 4.36
CA THR A 17 8.23 -17.41 5.34
C THR A 17 6.87 -16.88 4.89
N ILE A 18 6.71 -16.55 3.60
CA ILE A 18 5.43 -16.16 3.01
C ILE A 18 5.19 -16.99 1.76
N LYS A 19 4.06 -17.71 1.73
CA LYS A 19 3.69 -18.58 0.60
C LYS A 19 3.45 -17.79 -0.68
N ALA A 20 3.87 -18.36 -1.81
CA ALA A 20 3.68 -17.75 -3.13
C ALA A 20 2.20 -17.44 -3.45
N GLU A 21 1.29 -18.34 -3.08
CA GLU A 21 -0.16 -18.17 -3.27
C GLU A 21 -0.69 -16.92 -2.52
N ILE A 22 -0.21 -16.68 -1.30
CA ILE A 22 -0.58 -15.49 -0.53
C ILE A 22 -0.10 -14.25 -1.25
N MET A 23 1.18 -14.21 -1.67
CA MET A 23 1.74 -13.06 -2.38
C MET A 23 0.98 -12.76 -3.67
N GLN A 24 0.65 -13.79 -4.46
CA GLN A 24 -0.09 -13.64 -5.70
C GLN A 24 -1.50 -13.09 -5.47
N LEU A 25 -2.25 -13.62 -4.51
CA LEU A 25 -3.60 -13.14 -4.20
C LEU A 25 -3.58 -11.74 -3.59
N HIS A 26 -2.66 -11.50 -2.65
CA HIS A 26 -2.53 -10.22 -1.96
C HIS A 26 -2.16 -9.08 -2.92
N HIS A 27 -1.26 -9.34 -3.87
CA HIS A 27 -0.87 -8.37 -4.88
C HIS A 27 -1.92 -8.24 -6.00
N SER A 28 -2.19 -9.31 -6.75
CA SER A 28 -2.97 -9.25 -7.99
C SER A 28 -4.49 -9.12 -7.78
N LYS A 29 -5.00 -9.40 -6.57
CA LYS A 29 -6.43 -9.25 -6.23
C LYS A 29 -6.65 -8.14 -5.23
N HIS A 30 -6.09 -8.25 -4.02
CA HIS A 30 -6.39 -7.30 -2.95
C HIS A 30 -5.82 -5.90 -3.24
N HIS A 31 -4.53 -5.78 -3.54
CA HIS A 31 -3.93 -4.48 -3.87
C HIS A 31 -4.53 -3.89 -5.16
N GLN A 32 -4.73 -4.71 -6.20
CA GLN A 32 -5.41 -4.28 -7.43
C GLN A 32 -6.81 -3.71 -7.15
N THR A 33 -7.56 -4.30 -6.21
CA THR A 33 -8.89 -3.81 -5.83
C THR A 33 -8.80 -2.41 -5.20
N TYR A 34 -7.83 -2.17 -4.32
CA TYR A 34 -7.62 -0.84 -3.75
C TYR A 34 -7.27 0.18 -4.83
N VAL A 35 -6.37 -0.15 -5.77
CA VAL A 35 -6.01 0.74 -6.89
C VAL A 35 -7.23 1.09 -7.74
N ASN A 36 -8.04 0.10 -8.11
CA ASN A 36 -9.23 0.31 -8.94
C ASN A 36 -10.25 1.21 -8.24
N ASN A 37 -10.57 0.90 -7.00
CA ASN A 37 -11.59 1.63 -6.24
C ASN A 37 -11.11 3.02 -5.83
N LEU A 38 -9.81 3.21 -5.59
CA LEU A 38 -9.21 4.52 -5.35
C LEU A 38 -9.40 5.42 -6.58
N ASN A 39 -9.09 4.94 -7.77
CA ASN A 39 -9.28 5.70 -9.01
C ASN A 39 -10.74 6.13 -9.20
N VAL A 40 -11.71 5.25 -8.91
CA VAL A 40 -13.14 5.59 -8.96
C VAL A 40 -13.51 6.65 -7.92
N ALA A 41 -13.02 6.51 -6.68
CA ALA A 41 -13.30 7.46 -5.61
C ALA A 41 -12.73 8.86 -5.91
N GLU A 42 -11.51 8.93 -6.44
CA GLU A 42 -10.88 10.20 -6.83
C GLU A 42 -11.64 10.91 -7.95
N GLU A 43 -12.11 10.17 -8.97
CA GLU A 43 -12.92 10.75 -10.05
C GLU A 43 -14.24 11.33 -9.51
N LYS A 44 -14.94 10.57 -8.65
CA LYS A 44 -16.19 11.02 -8.04
C LYS A 44 -15.99 12.24 -7.15
N VAL A 45 -14.93 12.26 -6.36
CA VAL A 45 -14.56 13.41 -5.53
C VAL A 45 -14.19 14.62 -6.39
N ALA A 46 -13.43 14.44 -7.47
CA ALA A 46 -13.05 15.53 -8.37
C ALA A 46 -14.26 16.14 -9.06
N GLU A 47 -15.16 15.31 -9.59
CA GLU A 47 -16.42 15.75 -10.22
C GLU A 47 -17.31 16.51 -9.22
N ALA A 48 -17.46 15.97 -8.00
CA ALA A 48 -18.26 16.59 -6.95
C ALA A 48 -17.69 17.95 -6.51
N LYS A 49 -16.35 18.10 -6.43
CA LYS A 49 -15.70 19.39 -6.14
C LYS A 49 -16.04 20.44 -7.20
N VAL A 50 -15.96 20.10 -8.49
CA VAL A 50 -16.28 21.03 -9.58
C VAL A 50 -17.73 21.49 -9.53
N LYS A 51 -18.64 20.61 -9.13
CA LYS A 51 -20.09 20.89 -9.05
C LYS A 51 -20.52 21.54 -7.73
N GLY A 52 -19.64 21.62 -6.73
CA GLY A 52 -20.02 22.03 -5.37
C GLY A 52 -20.95 21.02 -4.66
N ASP A 53 -20.95 19.75 -5.06
CA ASP A 53 -21.80 18.71 -4.49
C ASP A 53 -21.19 18.15 -3.19
N ILE A 54 -21.54 18.81 -2.08
CA ILE A 54 -21.06 18.43 -0.74
C ILE A 54 -21.56 17.04 -0.33
N SER A 55 -22.74 16.62 -0.79
CA SER A 55 -23.31 15.32 -0.43
C SER A 55 -22.46 14.18 -0.97
N THR A 56 -22.09 14.26 -2.25
CA THR A 56 -21.19 13.27 -2.87
C THR A 56 -19.80 13.30 -2.24
N LEU A 57 -19.26 14.48 -1.90
CA LEU A 57 -17.98 14.57 -1.21
C LEU A 57 -17.97 13.84 0.14
N ILE A 58 -19.00 14.06 0.97
CA ILE A 58 -19.13 13.38 2.27
C ILE A 58 -19.30 11.88 2.06
N THR A 59 -20.10 11.48 1.07
CA THR A 59 -20.39 10.07 0.76
C THR A 59 -19.14 9.31 0.33
N PHE A 60 -18.28 9.92 -0.48
CA PHE A 60 -17.07 9.27 -1.01
C PHE A 60 -15.82 9.43 -0.13
N ALA A 61 -15.81 10.33 0.84
CA ALA A 61 -14.65 10.53 1.72
C ALA A 61 -14.17 9.23 2.43
N PRO A 62 -15.06 8.36 2.96
CA PRO A 62 -14.63 7.07 3.53
C PRO A 62 -13.99 6.14 2.50
N ALA A 63 -14.55 6.08 1.28
CA ALA A 63 -14.04 5.24 0.21
C ALA A 63 -12.67 5.71 -0.28
N LEU A 64 -12.47 7.03 -0.40
CA LEU A 64 -11.18 7.62 -0.73
C LEU A 64 -10.13 7.27 0.33
N LYS A 65 -10.47 7.43 1.62
CA LYS A 65 -9.57 7.07 2.73
C LYS A 65 -9.23 5.58 2.75
N PHE A 66 -10.23 4.71 2.61
CA PHE A 66 -10.05 3.27 2.73
C PHE A 66 -9.21 2.70 1.58
N ASN A 67 -9.57 3.03 0.34
CA ASN A 67 -8.85 2.52 -0.82
C ASN A 67 -7.50 3.23 -1.01
N GLY A 68 -7.42 4.52 -0.69
CA GLY A 68 -6.17 5.28 -0.67
C GLY A 68 -5.19 4.73 0.36
N GLY A 69 -5.63 4.54 1.60
CA GLY A 69 -4.82 3.91 2.65
C GLY A 69 -4.42 2.48 2.28
N GLY A 70 -5.34 1.70 1.70
CA GLY A 70 -5.04 0.37 1.19
C GLY A 70 -3.92 0.38 0.15
N GLN A 71 -4.02 1.23 -0.87
CA GLN A 71 -3.00 1.35 -1.92
C GLN A 71 -1.63 1.78 -1.34
N ILE A 72 -1.61 2.80 -0.47
CA ILE A 72 -0.36 3.34 0.11
C ILE A 72 0.32 2.27 0.96
N ASN A 73 -0.44 1.66 1.88
CA ASN A 73 0.11 0.69 2.82
C ASN A 73 0.67 -0.54 2.11
N HIS A 74 -0.01 -1.03 1.06
CA HIS A 74 0.49 -2.19 0.31
C HIS A 74 1.70 -1.83 -0.54
N SER A 75 1.73 -0.63 -1.15
CA SER A 75 2.91 -0.18 -1.89
C SER A 75 4.14 -0.12 -0.99
N ILE A 76 4.01 0.36 0.24
CA ILE A 76 5.09 0.35 1.25
C ILE A 76 5.43 -1.09 1.65
N LEU A 77 4.43 -1.94 1.90
CA LEU A 77 4.63 -3.35 2.28
C LEU A 77 5.55 -4.08 1.29
N TRP A 78 5.32 -3.93 -0.02
CA TRP A 78 6.12 -4.60 -1.04
C TRP A 78 7.58 -4.11 -1.09
N HIS A 79 7.85 -2.87 -0.69
CA HIS A 79 9.22 -2.34 -0.63
C HIS A 79 9.93 -2.71 0.67
N ASN A 80 9.18 -3.04 1.72
CA ASN A 80 9.73 -3.47 3.01
C ASN A 80 10.05 -4.97 3.07
N LEU A 81 9.69 -5.73 2.04
CA LEU A 81 9.95 -7.16 1.96
C LEU A 81 11.08 -7.41 0.94
N SER A 82 11.96 -8.35 1.25
CA SER A 82 13.05 -8.76 0.36
C SER A 82 13.43 -10.21 0.67
N PRO A 83 13.80 -11.03 -0.33
CA PRO A 83 14.46 -12.32 -0.08
C PRO A 83 15.80 -12.13 0.65
N ASP A 84 16.46 -10.99 0.43
CA ASP A 84 17.77 -10.63 0.98
C ASP A 84 17.63 -9.33 1.81
N GLY A 85 16.93 -9.40 2.95
CA GLY A 85 16.53 -8.22 3.74
C GLY A 85 17.63 -7.54 4.57
N GLY A 86 18.73 -8.24 4.87
CA GLY A 86 19.82 -7.70 5.68
C GLY A 86 19.43 -7.28 7.11
N GLU A 87 20.36 -6.59 7.78
CA GLU A 87 20.15 -5.98 9.10
C GLU A 87 20.12 -4.44 8.95
N PRO A 88 19.40 -3.70 9.82
CA PRO A 88 19.45 -2.25 9.80
C PRO A 88 20.86 -1.76 10.20
N GLU A 89 21.36 -0.76 9.49
CA GLU A 89 22.68 -0.19 9.71
C GLU A 89 22.62 1.36 9.80
N GLY A 90 23.76 1.96 10.17
CA GLY A 90 23.94 3.41 10.15
C GLY A 90 22.95 4.17 11.04
N GLU A 91 22.37 5.24 10.49
CA GLU A 91 21.47 6.14 11.21
C GLU A 91 20.18 5.44 11.67
N LEU A 92 19.69 4.45 10.93
CA LEU A 92 18.47 3.72 11.29
C LEU A 92 18.68 2.88 12.56
N LEU A 93 19.75 2.09 12.61
CA LEU A 93 20.09 1.30 13.81
C LEU A 93 20.37 2.21 15.02
N ALA A 94 21.04 3.34 14.80
CA ALA A 94 21.31 4.31 15.85
C ALA A 94 20.02 4.90 16.42
N ALA A 95 19.06 5.26 15.55
CA ALA A 95 17.75 5.74 15.97
C ALA A 95 16.96 4.67 16.74
N MET A 96 16.97 3.42 16.27
CA MET A 96 16.30 2.30 16.96
C MET A 96 16.84 2.10 18.38
N LYS A 97 18.16 2.05 18.54
CA LYS A 97 18.80 1.90 19.86
C LYS A 97 18.52 3.10 20.77
N ARG A 98 18.53 4.32 20.23
CA ARG A 98 18.25 5.54 21.01
C ARG A 98 16.81 5.56 21.52
N ASP A 99 15.85 5.23 20.65
CA ASP A 99 14.43 5.44 20.93
C ASP A 99 13.77 4.22 21.59
N PHE A 100 14.31 3.02 21.39
CA PHE A 100 13.74 1.75 21.86
C PHE A 100 14.70 0.88 22.69
N GLY A 101 15.96 1.28 22.86
CA GLY A 101 16.95 0.65 23.75
C GLY A 101 17.79 -0.46 23.12
N SER A 102 17.22 -1.25 22.21
CA SER A 102 17.92 -2.27 21.43
C SER A 102 17.37 -2.32 19.99
N LEU A 103 17.91 -3.23 19.16
CA LEU A 103 17.15 -3.72 18.01
C LEU A 103 15.93 -4.51 18.54
#